data_AF-A0A914VGS5-F1
#
_entry.id   AF-A0A914VGS5-F1
#
_cell.length_a   1.000
_cell.length_b   1.000
_cell.length_c   1.000
_cell.angle_alpha   90.00
_cell.angle_beta   90.00
_cell.angle_gamma   90.00
#
_symmetry.space_group_name_H-M   'P 1'
#
loop_
_entity.id
_entity.type
_entity.pdbx_description
1 polymer ?
#
loop_
_entity_poly.entity_id
_entity_poly.type
_entity_poly.pdbx_seq_one_letter_code
_entity_poly.pdbx_strand_id
1 'polypeptide(L)'
;MVIIPLFANLETEKDPVIQDRSFNLLFDVAKAVSTADALAEELSESPDILTQVLGIVERVLNSNVQNMAKNKESSQRLTEVLAEYLSNREIIVCGINDVIDERWEAWPAKYVIMLIDMLANHLVLQYECGLCDSLGSDVRERIFTLLLCLTADPITGRLG
;
A
#
# COMPACT_ATOMS: atom_id res chain seq x y z
N MET A 1 -19.74 11.85 5.10
CA MET A 1 -18.33 11.48 4.85
C MET A 1 -18.13 11.36 3.33
N VAL A 2 -17.29 12.20 2.72
CA VAL A 2 -17.24 12.45 1.25
C VAL A 2 -15.95 11.92 0.61
N ILE A 3 -15.04 11.33 1.39
CA ILE A 3 -13.68 10.95 0.92
C ILE A 3 -13.73 9.81 -0.11
N ILE A 4 -14.66 8.86 0.04
CA ILE A 4 -14.63 7.58 -0.70
C ILE A 4 -15.09 7.68 -2.16
N PRO A 5 -16.14 8.45 -2.52
CA PRO A 5 -16.52 8.61 -3.93
C PRO A 5 -15.42 9.25 -4.79
N LEU A 6 -14.58 10.12 -4.20
CA LEU A 6 -13.50 10.81 -4.91
C LEU A 6 -12.40 9.85 -5.37
N PHE A 7 -12.16 8.76 -4.64
CA PHE A 7 -11.11 7.78 -4.96
C PHE A 7 -11.65 6.48 -5.58
N ALA A 8 -12.95 6.40 -5.84
CA ALA A 8 -13.59 5.19 -6.37
C ALA A 8 -12.97 4.70 -7.70
N ASN A 9 -12.42 5.61 -8.50
CA ASN A 9 -11.82 5.31 -9.80
C ASN A 9 -10.28 5.38 -9.80
N LEU A 10 -9.64 5.48 -8.63
CA LEU A 10 -8.18 5.66 -8.53
C LEU A 10 -7.39 4.49 -9.14
N GLU A 11 -7.96 3.29 -9.12
CA GLU A 11 -7.40 2.09 -9.75
C GLU A 11 -7.28 2.22 -11.28
N THR A 12 -8.17 2.99 -11.89
CA THR A 12 -8.26 3.19 -13.35
C THR A 12 -7.71 4.53 -13.82
N GLU A 13 -7.24 5.38 -12.88
CA GLU A 13 -6.64 6.66 -13.20
C GLU A 13 -5.33 6.45 -13.95
N LYS A 14 -5.18 7.17 -15.07
CA LYS A 14 -4.04 7.07 -15.99
C LYS A 14 -3.12 8.27 -15.90
N ASP A 15 -3.57 9.38 -15.33
CA ASP A 15 -2.70 10.52 -15.08
C ASP A 15 -1.86 10.27 -13.82
N PRO A 16 -0.54 10.08 -13.95
CA PRO A 16 0.33 9.82 -12.81
C PRO A 16 0.30 10.99 -11.81
N VAL A 17 0.16 12.24 -12.25
CA VAL A 17 0.10 13.40 -11.35
C VAL A 17 -1.16 13.36 -10.49
N ILE A 18 -2.30 12.94 -11.06
CA ILE A 18 -3.55 12.81 -10.31
C ILE A 18 -3.47 11.63 -9.33
N GLN A 19 -2.89 10.52 -9.78
CA GLN A 19 -2.72 9.32 -8.97
C GLN A 19 -1.80 9.60 -7.77
N ASP A 20 -0.67 10.26 -7.97
CA ASP A 20 0.29 10.63 -6.92
C ASP A 20 -0.34 11.55 -5.88
N ARG A 21 -1.03 12.60 -6.33
CA ARG A 21 -1.73 13.53 -5.43
C ARG A 21 -2.82 12.84 -4.63
N SER A 22 -3.51 11.88 -5.26
CA SER A 22 -4.55 11.09 -4.61
C SER A 22 -3.97 10.21 -3.52
N PHE A 23 -2.83 9.55 -3.76
CA PHE A 23 -2.14 8.75 -2.75
C PHE A 23 -1.61 9.61 -1.61
N ASN A 24 -0.96 10.73 -1.91
CA ASN A 24 -0.51 11.66 -0.87
C ASN A 24 -1.67 12.12 0.01
N LEU A 25 -2.82 12.46 -0.58
CA LEU A 25 -4.01 12.82 0.17
C LEU A 25 -4.57 11.66 1.02
N LEU A 26 -4.56 10.43 0.49
CA LEU A 26 -4.97 9.24 1.25
C LEU A 26 -4.03 9.00 2.46
N PHE A 27 -2.72 9.13 2.27
CA PHE A 27 -1.75 8.98 3.35
C PHE A 27 -1.80 10.13 4.36
N ASP A 28 -2.02 11.37 3.91
CA ASP A 28 -2.24 12.52 4.81
C ASP A 28 -3.50 12.31 5.67
N VAL A 29 -4.58 11.81 5.07
CA VAL A 29 -5.79 11.42 5.82
C VAL A 29 -5.46 10.32 6.81
N ALA A 30 -4.74 9.28 6.39
CA ALA A 30 -4.33 8.19 7.29
C ALA A 30 -3.53 8.73 8.49
N LYS A 31 -2.57 9.61 8.25
CA LYS A 31 -1.75 10.26 9.27
C LYS A 31 -2.55 11.19 10.17
N ALA A 32 -3.61 11.83 9.66
CA ALA A 32 -4.41 12.80 10.40
C ALA A 32 -5.53 12.16 11.24
N VAL A 33 -5.92 10.91 10.97
CA VAL A 33 -6.96 10.20 11.74
C VAL A 33 -6.48 10.02 13.18
N SER A 34 -7.25 10.56 14.13
CA SER A 34 -7.01 10.38 15.56
C SER A 34 -7.22 8.92 15.93
N THR A 35 -6.30 8.38 16.74
CA THR A 35 -6.37 7.00 17.23
C THR A 35 -7.58 6.80 18.16
N ALA A 36 -8.03 7.86 18.83
CA ALA A 36 -9.24 7.87 19.64
C ALA A 36 -10.52 7.72 18.81
N ASP A 37 -10.56 8.32 17.62
CA ASP A 37 -11.71 8.22 16.71
C ASP A 37 -11.76 6.83 16.06
N ALA A 38 -10.60 6.27 15.70
CA ALA A 38 -10.48 4.91 15.16
C ALA A 38 -10.92 3.82 16.18
N LEU A 39 -10.60 3.99 17.47
CA LEU A 39 -11.05 3.11 18.55
C LEU A 39 -12.54 3.26 18.86
N ALA A 40 -13.10 4.46 18.73
CA ALA A 40 -14.53 4.70 18.92
C ALA A 40 -15.38 4.08 17.79
N GLU A 41 -14.86 4.09 16.56
CA GLU A 41 -15.52 3.49 15.39
C GLU A 41 -15.42 1.95 15.35
N GLU A 42 -14.50 1.30 16.06
CA GLU A 42 -14.48 -0.18 16.20
C GLU A 42 -15.75 -0.76 16.80
N LEU A 43 -16.51 0.04 17.54
CA LEU A 43 -17.79 -0.35 18.12
C LEU A 43 -18.96 -0.19 17.13
N SER A 44 -18.70 0.32 15.93
CA SER A 44 -19.65 0.46 14.82
C SER A 44 -19.59 -0.73 13.87
N GLU A 45 -20.71 -1.09 13.23
CA GLU A 45 -20.74 -2.08 12.14
C GLU A 45 -20.15 -1.52 10.83
N SER A 46 -19.95 -0.20 10.72
CA SER A 46 -19.35 0.42 9.54
C SER A 46 -17.82 0.41 9.64
N PRO A 47 -17.09 0.09 8.55
CA PRO A 47 -15.64 0.22 8.54
C PRO A 47 -15.25 1.66 8.82
N ASP A 48 -14.28 1.85 9.71
CA ASP A 48 -13.76 3.17 10.05
C ASP A 48 -13.05 3.83 8.85
N ILE A 49 -12.78 5.13 8.94
CA ILE A 49 -12.13 5.89 7.85
C ILE A 49 -10.80 5.25 7.43
N LEU A 50 -10.01 4.80 8.40
CA LEU A 50 -8.68 4.26 8.14
C LEU A 50 -8.77 2.91 7.41
N THR A 51 -9.68 2.04 7.82
CA THR A 51 -10.00 0.78 7.12
C THR A 51 -10.40 1.04 5.67
N GLN A 52 -11.18 2.09 5.41
CA GLN A 52 -11.61 2.44 4.05
C GLN A 52 -10.46 2.99 3.19
N VAL A 53 -9.60 3.84 3.76
CA VAL A 53 -8.40 4.36 3.11
C VAL A 53 -7.45 3.22 2.76
N LEU A 54 -7.13 2.36 3.74
CA LEU A 54 -6.25 1.22 3.56
C LEU A 54 -6.80 0.22 2.54
N GLY A 55 -8.11 0.00 2.52
CA GLY A 55 -8.75 -0.84 1.50
C GLY A 55 -8.68 -0.27 0.08
N ILE A 56 -8.64 1.06 -0.09
CA ILE A 56 -8.37 1.68 -1.41
C ILE A 56 -6.90 1.44 -1.79
N VAL A 57 -5.99 1.69 -0.85
CA VAL A 57 -4.54 1.51 -1.06
C VAL A 57 -4.24 0.07 -1.46
N GLU A 58 -4.76 -0.92 -0.74
CA GLU A 58 -4.59 -2.35 -1.04
C GLU A 58 -5.07 -2.70 -2.45
N ARG A 59 -6.29 -2.28 -2.80
CA ARG A 59 -6.87 -2.56 -4.12
C ARG A 59 -6.00 -2.01 -5.22
N VAL A 60 -5.51 -0.77 -5.09
CA VAL A 60 -4.64 -0.21 -6.13
C VAL A 60 -3.27 -0.90 -6.10
N LEU A 61 -2.66 -1.11 -4.94
CA LEU A 61 -1.37 -1.80 -4.81
C LEU A 61 -1.36 -3.14 -5.54
N ASN A 62 -2.42 -3.93 -5.38
CA ASN A 62 -2.53 -5.26 -5.95
C ASN A 62 -3.23 -5.30 -7.32
N SER A 63 -3.80 -4.19 -7.78
CA SER A 63 -4.40 -4.15 -9.10
C SER A 63 -3.37 -4.46 -10.18
N ASN A 64 -3.81 -5.24 -11.16
CA ASN A 64 -3.09 -5.51 -12.40
C ASN A 64 -1.78 -6.32 -12.34
N VAL A 65 -1.28 -6.79 -11.19
CA VAL A 65 -0.11 -7.70 -11.16
C VAL A 65 -0.38 -8.97 -11.99
N GLN A 66 -1.53 -9.61 -11.75
CA GLN A 66 -1.90 -10.87 -12.41
C GLN A 66 -2.28 -10.70 -13.89
N ASN A 67 -2.86 -9.55 -14.26
CA ASN A 67 -3.25 -9.27 -15.64
C ASN A 67 -2.03 -8.97 -16.53
N MET A 68 -0.99 -8.34 -15.98
CA MET A 68 0.25 -8.05 -16.71
C MET A 68 1.13 -9.29 -16.87
N ALA A 69 1.14 -10.19 -15.90
CA ALA A 69 1.89 -11.46 -15.95
C ALA A 69 1.47 -12.39 -17.10
N LYS A 70 0.20 -12.30 -17.54
CA LYS A 70 -0.38 -13.13 -18.59
C LYS A 70 -0.09 -12.62 -20.01
N ASN A 71 0.26 -11.34 -20.18
CA ASN A 71 0.42 -10.69 -21.50
C ASN A 71 1.88 -10.65 -22.01
N LYS A 72 2.72 -11.63 -21.64
CA LYS A 72 4.17 -11.68 -21.95
C LYS A 72 4.56 -11.72 -23.45
N GLU A 73 3.62 -11.65 -24.39
CA GLU A 73 3.86 -11.88 -25.82
C GLU A 73 4.40 -10.67 -26.63
N SER A 74 4.73 -9.52 -26.02
CA SER A 74 5.24 -8.36 -26.79
C SER A 74 6.31 -7.55 -26.05
N SER A 75 7.57 -7.95 -26.25
CA SER A 75 8.75 -7.67 -25.42
C SER A 75 9.20 -6.21 -25.21
N GLN A 76 8.58 -5.20 -25.82
CA GLN A 76 9.04 -3.80 -25.66
C GLN A 76 7.97 -2.88 -25.09
N ARG A 77 6.72 -2.98 -25.58
CA ARG A 77 5.58 -2.29 -24.96
C ARG A 77 5.24 -2.84 -23.57
N LEU A 78 5.49 -4.13 -23.33
CA LEU A 78 5.28 -4.72 -22.01
C LEU A 78 6.22 -4.08 -20.97
N THR A 79 7.47 -3.82 -21.33
CA THR A 79 8.47 -3.24 -20.43
C THR A 79 8.12 -1.81 -20.03
N GLU A 80 7.64 -0.99 -20.96
CA GLU A 80 7.18 0.38 -20.68
C GLU A 80 5.96 0.39 -19.75
N VAL A 81 4.96 -0.47 -20.03
CA VAL A 81 3.76 -0.61 -19.19
C VAL A 81 4.09 -1.15 -17.80
N LEU A 82 5.02 -2.11 -17.70
CA LEU A 82 5.49 -2.63 -16.42
C LEU A 82 6.28 -1.57 -15.65
N ALA A 83 7.05 -0.72 -16.33
CA ALA A 83 7.84 0.34 -15.69
C ALA A 83 6.93 1.42 -15.10
N GLU A 84 5.94 1.88 -15.88
CA GLU A 84 4.92 2.82 -15.41
C GLU A 84 4.13 2.24 -14.24
N TYR A 85 3.72 0.97 -14.34
CA TYR A 85 3.04 0.26 -13.26
C TYR A 85 3.86 0.24 -11.96
N LEU A 86 5.12 -0.19 -12.03
CA LEU A 86 5.98 -0.35 -10.86
C LEU A 86 6.35 1.02 -10.25
N SER A 87 6.55 2.06 -11.07
CA SER A 87 6.76 3.43 -10.60
C SER A 87 5.57 3.92 -9.76
N ASN A 88 4.35 3.67 -10.23
CA ASN A 88 3.16 4.10 -9.50
C ASN A 88 2.96 3.30 -8.19
N ARG A 89 3.49 2.07 -8.11
CA ARG A 89 3.47 1.25 -6.89
C ARG A 89 4.57 1.62 -5.91
N GLU A 90 5.70 2.14 -6.39
CA GLU A 90 6.75 2.69 -5.53
C GLU A 90 6.18 3.79 -4.62
N ILE A 91 5.33 4.65 -5.14
CA ILE A 91 4.71 5.74 -4.38
C ILE A 91 3.83 5.21 -3.25
N ILE A 92 3.07 4.14 -3.52
CA ILE A 92 2.25 3.49 -2.50
C ILE A 92 3.14 2.88 -1.42
N VAL A 93 4.18 2.15 -1.81
CA VAL A 93 5.11 1.52 -0.86
C VAL A 93 5.84 2.55 -0.02
N CYS A 94 6.31 3.65 -0.62
CA CYS A 94 6.92 4.76 0.09
C CYS A 94 5.93 5.39 1.08
N GLY A 95 4.69 5.65 0.67
CA GLY A 95 3.69 6.22 1.56
C GLY A 95 3.31 5.28 2.71
N ILE A 96 3.28 3.95 2.49
CA ILE A 96 3.09 2.96 3.55
C ILE A 96 4.27 3.00 4.54
N ASN A 97 5.51 3.05 4.04
CA ASN A 97 6.70 3.18 4.88
C ASN A 97 6.64 4.46 5.72
N ASP A 98 6.34 5.61 5.12
CA ASP A 98 6.25 6.89 5.83
C ASP A 98 5.16 6.87 6.91
N VAL A 99 4.02 6.23 6.63
CA VAL A 99 2.94 6.07 7.61
C VAL A 99 3.38 5.19 8.78
N ILE A 100 4.06 4.08 8.50
CA ILE A 100 4.61 3.21 9.54
C ILE A 100 5.62 4.01 10.36
N ASP A 101 6.62 4.62 9.74
CA ASP A 101 7.68 5.36 10.44
C ASP A 101 7.12 6.50 11.32
N GLU A 102 6.07 7.20 10.88
CA GLU A 102 5.49 8.31 11.64
C GLU A 102 4.46 7.90 12.70
N ARG A 103 3.75 6.78 12.50
CA ARG A 103 2.54 6.46 13.28
C ARG A 103 2.55 5.09 13.94
N TRP A 104 3.59 4.29 13.76
CA TRP A 104 3.73 2.92 14.27
C TRP A 104 3.29 2.76 15.74
N GLU A 105 3.81 3.61 16.63
CA GLU A 105 3.53 3.51 18.07
C GLU A 105 2.13 3.98 18.45
N ALA A 106 1.55 4.88 17.64
CA ALA A 106 0.27 5.50 17.93
C ALA A 106 -0.90 4.66 17.41
N TRP A 107 -0.72 3.96 16.30
CA TRP A 107 -1.78 3.22 15.64
C TRP A 107 -2.16 1.93 16.36
N PRO A 108 -3.46 1.59 16.40
CA PRO A 108 -3.91 0.26 16.77
C PRO A 108 -3.24 -0.83 15.91
N ALA A 109 -2.80 -1.91 16.56
CA ALA A 109 -2.05 -2.99 15.92
C ALA A 109 -2.73 -3.56 14.67
N LYS A 110 -4.07 -3.57 14.60
CA LYS A 110 -4.80 -4.05 13.42
C LYS A 110 -4.43 -3.32 12.12
N TYR A 111 -4.22 -2.00 12.16
CA TYR A 111 -3.93 -1.23 10.94
C TYR A 111 -2.49 -1.44 10.49
N VAL A 112 -1.59 -1.60 11.47
CA VAL A 112 -0.21 -1.99 11.23
C VAL A 112 -0.15 -3.36 10.56
N ILE A 113 -0.90 -4.34 11.09
CA ILE A 113 -1.02 -5.69 10.49
C ILE A 113 -1.56 -5.60 9.07
N MET A 114 -2.60 -4.80 8.83
CA MET A 114 -3.12 -4.59 7.46
C MET A 114 -2.06 -4.06 6.51
N LEU A 115 -1.25 -3.06 6.92
CA LEU A 115 -0.17 -2.53 6.09
C LEU A 115 0.89 -3.59 5.78
N ILE A 116 1.30 -4.37 6.79
CA ILE A 116 2.26 -5.46 6.62
C ILE A 116 1.73 -6.52 5.65
N ASP A 117 0.48 -6.95 5.83
CA ASP A 117 -0.17 -7.95 4.98
C ASP A 117 -0.27 -7.45 3.52
N MET A 118 -0.62 -6.18 3.31
CA MET A 118 -0.65 -5.57 1.97
C MET A 118 0.70 -5.66 1.27
N LEU A 119 1.78 -5.30 1.97
CA LEU A 119 3.14 -5.32 1.41
C LEU A 119 3.63 -6.75 1.15
N ALA A 120 3.37 -7.67 2.07
CA ALA A 120 3.72 -9.08 1.92
C ALA A 120 2.98 -9.71 0.73
N ASN A 121 1.67 -9.46 0.61
CA ASN A 121 0.87 -9.93 -0.52
C ASN A 121 1.35 -9.35 -1.85
N HIS A 122 1.72 -8.06 -1.87
CA HIS A 122 2.28 -7.43 -3.07
C HIS A 122 3.59 -8.10 -3.50
N LEU A 123 4.50 -8.38 -2.56
CA LEU A 123 5.73 -9.13 -2.84
C LEU A 123 5.44 -10.52 -3.41
N VAL A 124 4.55 -11.29 -2.76
CA VAL A 124 4.15 -12.62 -3.22
C VAL A 124 3.66 -12.57 -4.66
N LEU A 125 2.76 -11.63 -4.97
CA LEU A 125 2.21 -11.47 -6.31
C LEU A 125 3.30 -11.13 -7.35
N GLN A 126 4.27 -10.26 -7.00
CA GLN A 126 5.39 -9.96 -7.90
C GLN A 126 6.21 -11.23 -8.22
N TYR A 127 6.53 -12.03 -7.20
CA TYR A 127 7.29 -13.27 -7.38
C TYR A 127 6.51 -14.33 -8.16
N GLU A 128 5.24 -14.55 -7.85
CA GLU A 128 4.37 -15.49 -8.56
C GLU A 128 4.22 -15.15 -10.04
N CYS A 129 4.26 -13.86 -10.37
CA CYS A 129 4.18 -13.37 -11.74
C CYS A 129 5.54 -13.38 -12.49
N GLY A 130 6.63 -13.67 -11.76
CA GLY A 130 8.00 -13.64 -12.28
C GLY A 130 8.52 -12.23 -12.55
N LEU A 131 8.01 -11.22 -11.85
CA LEU A 131 8.47 -9.84 -11.89
C LEU A 131 9.69 -9.69 -10.98
N CYS A 132 10.80 -10.36 -11.34
CA CYS A 132 12.02 -10.43 -10.54
C CYS A 132 13.24 -9.84 -11.26
N ASP A 133 13.02 -9.16 -12.37
CA ASP A 133 14.05 -8.44 -13.11
C ASP A 133 14.47 -7.16 -12.37
N SER A 134 15.42 -6.40 -12.92
CA SER A 134 15.81 -5.11 -12.34
C SER A 134 14.66 -4.12 -12.23
N LEU A 135 13.56 -4.35 -12.94
CA LEU A 135 12.37 -3.54 -12.85
C LEU A 135 11.64 -3.83 -11.52
N GLY A 136 11.42 -2.77 -10.74
CA GLY A 136 10.81 -2.90 -9.42
C GLY A 136 11.71 -3.53 -8.35
N SER A 137 13.01 -3.71 -8.61
CA SER A 137 13.98 -4.15 -7.59
C SER A 137 13.95 -3.23 -6.38
N ASP A 138 13.89 -1.92 -6.62
CA ASP A 138 13.92 -0.89 -5.59
C ASP A 138 12.66 -0.96 -4.72
N VAL A 139 11.51 -1.24 -5.34
CA VAL A 139 10.24 -1.48 -4.62
C VAL A 139 10.38 -2.70 -3.72
N ARG A 140 10.88 -3.82 -4.25
CA ARG A 140 11.06 -5.04 -3.45
C ARG A 140 12.05 -4.84 -2.30
N GLU A 141 13.17 -4.17 -2.57
CA GLU A 141 14.19 -3.87 -1.57
C GLU A 141 13.63 -3.01 -0.43
N ARG A 142 12.84 -1.98 -0.74
CA ARG A 142 12.18 -1.15 0.27
C ARG A 142 11.21 -1.95 1.13
N ILE A 143 10.40 -2.83 0.51
CA ILE A 143 9.47 -3.68 1.25
C ILE A 143 10.25 -4.64 2.15
N PHE A 144 11.28 -5.32 1.64
CA PHE A 144 12.10 -6.21 2.45
C PHE A 144 12.79 -5.48 3.60
N THR A 145 13.31 -4.28 3.34
CA THR A 145 13.93 -3.45 4.38
C THR A 145 12.92 -3.16 5.48
N LEU A 146 11.71 -2.71 5.15
CA LEU A 146 10.68 -2.47 6.15
C LEU A 146 10.35 -3.74 6.93
N LEU A 147 10.03 -4.84 6.24
CA LEU A 147 9.59 -6.10 6.86
C LEU A 147 10.68 -6.74 7.74
N LEU A 148 11.96 -6.61 7.37
CA LEU A 148 13.08 -7.14 8.15
C LEU A 148 13.48 -6.23 9.31
N CYS A 149 13.16 -4.94 9.22
CA CYS A 149 13.33 -3.99 10.33
C CYS A 149 12.24 -4.12 11.39
N LEU A 150 11.16 -4.87 11.13
CA LEU A 150 10.15 -5.17 12.14
C LEU A 150 10.76 -6.03 13.24
N THR A 151 11.02 -5.40 14.37
CA THR A 151 11.48 -6.08 15.57
C THR A 151 10.29 -6.34 16.50
N ALA A 152 10.42 -7.31 17.38
CA ALA A 152 9.49 -7.46 18.50
C ALA A 152 10.26 -7.10 19.77
N ASP A 153 9.75 -6.18 20.56
CA ASP A 153 10.25 -5.96 21.90
C ASP A 153 9.89 -7.19 22.74
N PRO A 154 10.89 -7.97 23.18
CA PRO A 154 10.64 -9.21 23.90
C PRO A 154 10.03 -8.98 25.29
N ILE A 155 10.10 -7.75 25.83
CA ILE A 155 9.58 -7.41 27.16
C ILE A 155 8.10 -7.03 27.08
N THR A 156 7.73 -6.21 26.09
CA THR A 156 6.35 -5.74 25.93
C THR A 156 5.52 -6.59 24.99
N GLY A 157 6.14 -7.48 24.20
CA GLY A 157 5.48 -8.28 23.17
C GLY A 157 4.91 -7.42 22.04
N ARG A 158 5.33 -6.15 21.94
CA ARG A 158 4.91 -5.21 20.89
C ARG A 158 5.92 -5.27 19.74
N LEU A 159 5.42 -5.05 18.52
CA LEU A 159 6.30 -4.85 17.38
C LEU A 159 6.91 -3.43 17.47
N GLY A 160 8.17 -3.27 17.10
CA GLY A 160 8.98 -2.05 17.20
C GLY A 160 9.88 -1.88 15.99
#